data_AF-A0A094FYZ1-F1
#
_entry.id   AF-A0A094FYZ1-F1
#
_cell.length_a   1.000
_cell.length_b   1.000
_cell.length_c   1.000
_cell.angle_alpha   90.00
_cell.angle_beta   90.00
_cell.angle_gamma   90.00
#
_symmetry.space_group_name_H-M   'P 1'
#
loop_
_entity.id
_entity.type
_entity.pdbx_description
1 polymer ?
#
loop_
_entity_poly.entity_id
_entity_poly.type
_entity_poly.pdbx_seq_one_letter_code
_entity_poly.pdbx_strand_id
1 'polypeptide(L)'
;FARMEMTKKLSNHPTLVEAMIPKTFGPGNGFLEALVKPNATVFRDDIKRVTPTGFVDSSGTEHEVDVIICATGFDTSWVPRFPIVAHGKNLQDLWTKELSSYLAVSVPESKAPY
;
A
#
# COMPACT_ATOMS: atom_id res chain seq x y z
N PHE A 1 18.85 -6.25 -19.16
CA PHE A 1 18.30 -7.62 -19.12
C PHE A 1 16.92 -7.66 -18.45
N ALA A 2 16.81 -7.42 -17.13
CA ALA A 2 15.52 -7.53 -16.40
C ALA A 2 14.37 -6.67 -16.97
N ARG A 3 14.62 -5.42 -17.37
CA ARG A 3 13.60 -4.54 -17.96
C ARG A 3 12.96 -5.13 -19.23
N MET A 4 13.78 -5.69 -20.13
CA MET A 4 13.32 -6.25 -21.40
C MET A 4 12.39 -7.45 -21.17
N GLU A 5 12.76 -8.33 -20.23
CA GLU A 5 11.92 -9.47 -19.84
C GLU A 5 10.60 -9.02 -19.20
N MET A 6 10.62 -8.02 -18.31
CA MET A 6 9.39 -7.48 -17.72
C MET A 6 8.50 -6.80 -18.76
N THR A 7 9.07 -6.04 -19.70
CA THR A 7 8.32 -5.44 -20.81
C THR A 7 7.64 -6.51 -21.65
N LYS A 8 8.33 -7.62 -21.93
CA LYS A 8 7.77 -8.77 -22.65
C LYS A 8 6.63 -9.43 -21.89
N LYS A 9 6.78 -9.65 -20.58
CA LYS A 9 5.71 -10.21 -19.71
C LYS A 9 4.46 -9.34 -19.66
N LEU A 10 4.62 -8.03 -19.83
CA LEU A 10 3.53 -7.05 -19.93
C LEU A 10 3.01 -6.87 -21.36
N SER A 11 3.33 -7.77 -22.29
CA SER A 11 2.88 -7.70 -23.69
C SER A 11 3.18 -6.36 -24.37
N ASN A 12 4.24 -5.66 -23.95
CA ASN A 12 4.58 -4.30 -24.38
C ASN A 12 3.49 -3.24 -24.13
N HIS A 13 2.56 -3.46 -23.20
CA HIS A 13 1.50 -2.51 -22.88
C HIS A 13 2.10 -1.22 -22.31
N PRO A 14 2.09 -0.10 -23.05
CA PRO A 14 2.97 1.03 -22.76
C PRO A 14 2.72 1.63 -21.38
N THR A 15 1.45 1.75 -20.98
CA THR A 15 1.07 2.29 -19.67
C THR A 15 1.40 1.34 -18.52
N LEU A 16 1.40 0.02 -18.72
CA LEU A 16 1.74 -0.92 -17.65
C LEU A 16 3.26 -1.04 -17.50
N VAL A 17 4.00 -0.98 -18.61
CA VAL A 17 5.47 -0.98 -18.62
C VAL A 17 6.03 0.20 -17.84
N GLU A 18 5.43 1.38 -18.01
CA GLU A 18 5.80 2.57 -17.23
C GLU A 18 5.49 2.39 -15.74
N ALA A 19 4.31 1.87 -15.41
CA ALA A 19 3.82 1.81 -14.03
C ALA A 19 4.44 0.67 -13.20
N MET A 20 4.64 -0.49 -13.83
CA MET A 20 4.90 -1.76 -13.13
C MET A 20 6.36 -2.18 -13.16
N ILE A 21 7.21 -1.54 -13.99
CA ILE A 21 8.65 -1.83 -13.98
C ILE A 21 9.32 -0.99 -12.90
N PRO A 22 9.76 -1.60 -11.79
CA PRO A 22 10.32 -0.88 -10.66
C PRO A 22 11.76 -0.46 -10.94
N LYS A 23 12.21 0.60 -10.25
CA LYS A 23 13.60 1.09 -10.31
C LYS A 23 14.56 0.29 -9.42
N THR A 24 14.02 -0.52 -8.49
CA THR A 24 14.79 -1.22 -7.46
C THR A 24 14.56 -2.73 -7.49
N PHE A 25 13.50 -3.25 -6.86
CA PHE A 25 13.21 -4.68 -6.75
C PHE A 25 12.04 -5.09 -7.65
N GLY A 26 12.22 -6.17 -8.43
CA GLY A 26 11.25 -6.67 -9.40
C GLY A 26 10.04 -7.37 -8.77
N PRO A 27 8.87 -7.36 -9.42
CA PRO A 27 7.69 -8.08 -8.94
C PRO A 27 7.89 -9.60 -8.97
N GLY A 28 7.13 -10.31 -8.13
CA GLY A 28 7.16 -11.77 -8.04
C GLY A 28 6.73 -12.47 -9.33
N ASN A 29 7.06 -13.76 -9.42
CA ASN A 29 6.72 -14.60 -10.57
C ASN A 29 5.21 -14.64 -10.82
N GLY A 30 4.80 -14.46 -12.08
CA GLY A 30 3.40 -14.54 -12.51
C GLY A 30 2.58 -13.28 -12.33
N PHE A 31 3.07 -12.27 -11.60
CA PHE A 31 2.34 -11.02 -11.37
C PHE A 31 2.16 -10.21 -12.66
N LEU A 32 3.24 -9.98 -13.41
CA LEU A 32 3.20 -9.16 -14.62
C LEU A 32 2.35 -9.79 -15.71
N GLU A 33 2.43 -11.11 -15.86
CA GLU A 33 1.65 -11.87 -16.84
C GLU A 33 0.15 -11.86 -16.51
N ALA A 34 -0.23 -11.76 -15.23
CA ALA A 34 -1.62 -11.68 -14.81
C ALA A 34 -2.28 -10.35 -15.21
N LEU A 35 -1.53 -9.24 -15.21
CA LEU A 35 -2.05 -7.90 -15.53
C LEU A 35 -2.52 -7.74 -16.98
N VAL A 36 -2.07 -8.61 -17.89
CA VAL A 36 -2.39 -8.55 -19.33
C VAL A 36 -3.30 -9.68 -19.79
N LYS A 37 -3.85 -10.48 -18.87
CA LYS A 37 -4.83 -11.52 -19.21
C LYS A 37 -6.15 -10.88 -19.67
N PRO A 38 -6.90 -11.52 -20.57
CA PRO A 38 -8.15 -10.97 -21.11
C PRO A 38 -9.25 -10.77 -20.06
N ASN A 39 -9.16 -11.45 -18.91
CA ASN A 39 -10.10 -11.32 -17.79
C ASN A 39 -9.60 -10.36 -16.69
N ALA A 40 -8.51 -9.63 -16.93
CA ALA A 40 -7.97 -8.65 -16.01
C ALA A 40 -8.13 -7.26 -16.60
N THR A 41 -8.66 -6.34 -15.80
CA THR A 41 -8.70 -4.92 -16.12
C THR A 41 -7.92 -4.17 -15.06
N VAL A 42 -6.95 -3.35 -15.47
CA VAL A 42 -6.07 -2.62 -14.57
C VAL A 42 -6.46 -1.14 -14.59
N PHE A 43 -6.98 -0.67 -13.47
CA PHE A 43 -7.23 0.75 -13.25
C PHE A 43 -6.00 1.37 -12.59
N ARG A 44 -5.51 2.48 -13.14
CA ARG A 44 -4.35 3.24 -12.60
C ARG A 44 -4.76 4.54 -11.89
N ASP A 45 -5.96 5.00 -12.16
CA ASP A 45 -6.52 6.21 -11.56
C ASP A 45 -7.32 5.87 -10.30
N ASP A 46 -7.61 6.90 -9.51
CA ASP A 46 -8.36 6.76 -8.27
C ASP A 46 -9.81 6.29 -8.51
N ILE A 47 -10.34 5.57 -7.52
CA ILE A 47 -11.76 5.21 -7.44
C ILE A 47 -12.51 6.38 -6.80
N LYS A 48 -13.64 6.82 -7.42
CA LYS A 48 -14.45 7.92 -6.89
C LYS A 48 -15.27 7.52 -5.66
N ARG A 49 -15.95 6.38 -5.74
CA ARG A 49 -16.79 5.84 -4.65
C ARG A 49 -17.12 4.36 -4.87
N VAL A 50 -17.41 3.67 -3.78
CA VAL A 50 -18.05 2.34 -3.79
C VAL A 50 -19.57 2.52 -3.92
N THR A 51 -20.23 1.59 -4.59
CA THR A 51 -21.69 1.52 -4.76
C THR A 51 -22.21 0.20 -4.18
N PRO A 52 -23.54 0.04 -4.01
CA PRO A 52 -24.09 -1.23 -3.52
C PRO A 52 -23.77 -2.45 -4.40
N THR A 53 -23.46 -2.24 -5.68
CA THR A 53 -23.19 -3.31 -6.67
C THR A 53 -21.73 -3.33 -7.15
N GLY A 54 -20.90 -2.37 -6.74
CA GLY A 54 -19.50 -2.30 -7.16
C GLY A 54 -18.84 -0.95 -6.88
N PHE A 55 -18.30 -0.29 -7.91
CA PHE A 55 -17.61 1.01 -7.74
C PHE A 55 -17.72 1.91 -8.97
N VAL A 56 -17.50 3.21 -8.77
CA VAL A 56 -17.41 4.22 -9.83
C VAL A 56 -15.95 4.65 -9.99
N ASP A 57 -15.43 4.54 -11.21
CA ASP A 57 -14.06 4.97 -11.53
C ASP A 57 -13.92 6.51 -11.65
N SER A 58 -12.70 6.98 -11.89
CA SER A 58 -12.37 8.40 -12.09
C SER A 58 -13.15 9.03 -13.27
N SER A 59 -13.48 8.26 -14.30
CA SER A 59 -14.25 8.71 -15.47
C SER A 59 -15.75 8.86 -15.18
N GLY A 60 -16.24 8.28 -14.08
CA GLY A 60 -17.66 8.24 -13.75
C GLY A 60 -18.38 6.99 -14.26
N THR A 61 -17.65 6.00 -14.77
CA THR A 61 -18.20 4.72 -15.21
C THR A 61 -18.40 3.79 -14.02
N GLU A 62 -19.56 3.14 -13.96
CA GLU A 62 -19.88 2.15 -12.92
C GLU A 62 -19.44 0.75 -13.34
N HIS A 63 -18.74 0.06 -12.44
CA HIS A 63 -18.24 -1.30 -12.62
C HIS A 63 -18.86 -2.18 -11.53
N GLU A 64 -19.68 -3.14 -11.94
CA GLU A 64 -20.29 -4.12 -11.04
C GLU A 64 -19.29 -5.21 -10.67
N VAL A 65 -19.23 -5.55 -9.38
CA VAL A 65 -18.39 -6.64 -8.86
C VAL A 65 -19.08 -7.31 -7.69
N ASP A 66 -18.92 -8.63 -7.58
CA ASP A 66 -19.50 -9.39 -6.47
C ASP A 66 -18.72 -9.19 -5.16
N VAL A 67 -17.41 -8.93 -5.26
CA VAL A 67 -16.50 -8.87 -4.10
C VAL A 67 -15.48 -7.75 -4.28
N ILE A 68 -15.26 -6.99 -3.20
CA ILE A 68 -14.18 -5.99 -3.10
C ILE A 68 -13.15 -6.48 -2.08
N ILE A 69 -11.89 -6.54 -2.49
CA ILE A 69 -10.77 -6.96 -1.63
C ILE A 69 -9.89 -5.74 -1.34
N CYS A 70 -9.87 -5.29 -0.08
CA CYS A 70 -9.01 -4.19 0.36
C CYS A 70 -7.61 -4.69 0.72
N ALA A 71 -6.72 -4.77 -0.27
CA ALA A 71 -5.31 -5.11 -0.08
C ALA A 71 -4.44 -3.88 0.27
N THR A 72 -4.92 -3.02 1.18
CA THR A 72 -4.34 -1.69 1.48
C THR A 72 -3.16 -1.72 2.45
N GLY A 73 -2.66 -2.90 2.81
CA GLY A 73 -1.54 -3.05 3.75
C GLY A 73 -1.95 -2.89 5.21
N PHE A 74 -1.08 -2.28 6.02
CA PHE A 74 -1.23 -2.13 7.46
C PHE A 74 -1.00 -0.68 7.89
N ASP A 75 -1.54 -0.31 9.06
CA ASP A 75 -1.16 0.92 9.73
C ASP A 75 0.28 0.80 10.25
N THR A 76 1.21 1.50 9.58
CA THR A 76 2.63 1.54 9.94
C THR A 76 2.99 2.78 10.77
N SER A 77 2.01 3.42 11.41
CA SER A 77 2.28 4.48 12.39
C SER A 77 2.95 3.94 13.65
N TRP A 78 2.84 2.63 13.91
CA TRP A 78 3.32 1.95 15.12
C TRP A 78 2.68 2.47 16.42
N VAL A 79 1.73 3.39 16.34
CA VAL A 79 0.99 3.90 17.49
C VAL A 79 0.10 2.77 18.02
N PRO A 80 0.16 2.44 19.34
CA PRO A 80 -0.65 1.36 19.88
C PRO A 80 -2.13 1.65 19.72
N ARG A 81 -2.92 0.60 19.44
CA ARG A 81 -4.39 0.72 19.29
C ARG A 81 -5.13 0.94 20.61
N PHE A 82 -4.46 0.75 21.74
CA PHE A 82 -5.00 0.94 23.08
C PHE A 82 -4.03 1.78 23.93
N PRO A 83 -4.52 2.48 24.96
CA PRO A 83 -3.66 3.28 25.83
C PRO A 83 -2.63 2.41 26.57
N ILE A 84 -1.36 2.83 26.51
CA ILE A 84 -0.28 2.25 27.32
C ILE A 84 0.21 3.37 28.21
N VAL A 85 -0.16 3.32 29.49
CA VAL A 85 0.09 4.40 30.44
C VAL A 85 1.16 4.00 31.44
N ALA A 86 2.23 4.79 31.53
CA ALA A 86 3.28 4.64 32.52
C ALA A 86 3.76 6.04 32.95
N HIS A 87 4.08 6.21 34.25
CA HIS A 87 4.57 7.48 34.78
C HIS A 87 3.67 8.70 34.44
N GLY A 88 2.35 8.49 34.38
CA GLY A 88 1.37 9.54 34.04
C GLY A 88 1.36 9.96 32.56
N LYS A 89 2.05 9.24 31.68
CA LYS A 89 2.10 9.51 30.23
C LYS A 89 1.48 8.36 29.45
N ASN A 90 0.68 8.67 28.42
CA ASN A 90 0.19 7.70 27.45
C ASN A 90 1.18 7.60 26.27
N LEU A 91 1.58 6.38 25.93
CA LEU A 91 2.48 6.12 24.82
C LEU A 91 1.93 6.59 23.48
N GLN A 92 0.61 6.57 23.30
CA GLN A 92 -0.03 7.06 22.07
C GLN A 92 0.32 8.54 21.84
N ASP A 93 0.20 9.39 22.87
CA ASP A 93 0.50 10.82 22.77
C ASP A 93 1.97 11.12 22.46
N LEU A 94 2.87 10.24 22.93
CA LEU A 94 4.31 10.33 22.67
C LEU A 94 4.63 9.95 21.22
N TRP A 95 4.20 8.77 20.80
CA TRP A 95 4.53 8.20 19.49
C TRP A 95 3.78 8.85 18.33
N THR A 96 2.62 9.47 18.55
CA THR A 96 1.97 10.31 17.52
C THR A 96 2.82 11.53 17.15
N LYS A 97 3.68 12.02 18.06
CA LYS A 97 4.61 13.12 17.78
C LYS A 97 5.94 12.63 17.25
N GLU A 98 6.52 11.63 17.91
CA GLU A 98 7.84 11.10 17.59
C GLU A 98 7.96 9.63 18.01
N LEU A 99 8.17 8.76 17.02
CA LEU A 99 8.43 7.35 17.25
C LEU A 99 9.87 7.17 17.74
N SER A 100 10.02 6.96 19.04
CA SER A 100 11.30 6.71 19.67
C SER A 100 11.27 5.41 20.48
N SER A 101 12.35 4.65 20.38
CA SER A 101 12.60 3.46 21.20
C SER A 101 14.10 3.27 21.40
N TYR A 102 14.47 2.65 22.50
CA TYR A 102 15.81 2.14 22.71
C TYR A 102 15.85 0.68 22.28
N LEU A 103 16.60 0.39 21.21
CA LEU A 103 16.77 -0.95 20.64
C LEU A 103 15.45 -1.70 20.36
N ALA A 104 14.35 -0.99 20.08
CA ALA A 104 13.01 -1.53 19.92
C ALA A 104 12.43 -2.32 21.12
N VAL A 105 13.07 -2.23 22.31
CA VAL A 105 12.65 -2.97 23.51
C VAL A 105 12.09 -2.09 24.61
N SER A 106 12.44 -0.80 24.64
CA SER A 106 11.94 0.15 25.65
C SER A 106 11.71 1.52 25.06
N VAL A 107 10.91 2.33 25.77
CA VAL A 107 10.59 3.70 25.40
C VAL A 107 11.27 4.63 26.39
N PRO A 108 12.03 5.64 25.93
CA PRO A 108 12.67 6.58 26.84
C PRO A 108 11.63 7.49 27.53
N GLU A 109 11.85 7.79 28.81
CA GLU A 109 10.94 8.65 29.59
C GLU A 109 11.06 10.14 29.20
N SER A 110 12.26 10.56 28.78
CA SER A 110 12.61 11.90 28.31
C SER A 110 13.16 11.86 26.89
N LYS A 111 13.08 12.97 26.15
CA LYS A 111 13.82 13.11 24.89
C LYS A 111 15.30 12.84 25.14
N ALA A 112 15.92 12.06 24.27
CA ALA A 112 17.38 11.99 24.21
C ALA A 112 17.89 13.42 23.92
N PRO A 113 18.93 13.90 24.62
CA PRO A 113 19.38 15.30 24.52
C PRO A 113 20.16 15.64 23.24
N TYR A 114 19.95 14.90 22.15
CA TYR A 114 20.71 15.02 20.91
C TYR A 114 19.81 15.35 19.72
#